data_AF-A0A940PK75-F1
#
_entry.id   AF-A0A940PK75-F1
#
_cell.length_a   1.000
_cell.length_b   1.000
_cell.length_c   1.000
_cell.angle_alpha   90.00
_cell.angle_beta   90.00
_cell.angle_gamma   90.00
#
_symmetry.space_group_name_H-M   'P 1'
#
loop_
_entity.id
_entity.type
_entity.pdbx_description
1 polymer ?
#
loop_
_entity_poly.entity_id
_entity_poly.type
_entity_poly.pdbx_seq_one_letter_code
_entity_poly.pdbx_strand_id
1 'polypeptide(L)'
;MLENGREYGLIPAGLGARDTLRFEARLPLYGQELSEAVSPLEAGLSFCVKLDKERFIGKETLLKQKQEGLRRRLVGIEMIDRGIPRTPYKVYADGQCIGEVTSGTQSPTLKRSLGLAFLDSRYANIGTKIEVEIRGKQLRAQVVPSPFYKRTQK
;
A
#
# COMPACT_ATOMS: atom_id res chain seq x y z
N MET A 1 -7.69 27.81 -17.77
CA MET A 1 -7.65 27.16 -16.43
C MET A 1 -6.55 27.74 -15.55
N LEU A 2 -5.28 27.73 -15.98
CA LEU A 2 -4.16 28.28 -15.18
C LEU A 2 -4.34 29.76 -14.83
N GLU A 3 -4.73 30.58 -15.81
CA GLU A 3 -4.96 32.02 -15.59
C GLU A 3 -6.05 32.28 -14.55
N ASN A 4 -7.23 31.65 -14.73
CA ASN A 4 -8.36 31.78 -13.79
C ASN A 4 -8.08 31.19 -12.40
N GLY A 5 -7.12 30.27 -12.27
CA GLY A 5 -6.77 29.63 -11.00
C GLY A 5 -5.71 30.37 -10.18
N ARG A 6 -5.08 31.40 -10.77
CA ARG A 6 -3.92 32.07 -10.16
C ARG A 6 -4.24 32.72 -8.83
N GLU A 7 -5.43 33.32 -8.68
CA GLU A 7 -5.87 33.95 -7.43
C GLU A 7 -6.05 32.93 -6.29
N TYR A 8 -6.30 31.66 -6.60
CA TYR A 8 -6.43 30.56 -5.65
C TYR A 8 -5.11 29.81 -5.41
N GLY A 9 -3.99 30.28 -5.98
CA GLY A 9 -2.69 29.61 -5.88
C GLY A 9 -2.58 28.31 -6.68
N LEU A 10 -3.38 28.15 -7.75
CA LEU A 10 -3.31 26.98 -8.62
C LEU A 10 -1.93 26.90 -9.29
N ILE A 11 -1.30 25.73 -9.19
CA ILE A 11 -0.02 25.41 -9.81
C ILE A 11 -0.10 24.08 -10.58
N PRO A 12 0.69 23.90 -11.66
CA PRO A 12 0.83 22.59 -12.29
C PRO A 12 1.48 21.60 -11.31
N ALA A 13 0.97 20.37 -11.28
CA ALA A 13 1.50 19.29 -10.45
C ALA A 13 1.98 18.13 -11.34
N GLY A 14 3.22 17.69 -11.12
CA GLY A 14 3.84 16.60 -11.88
C GLY A 14 3.42 15.21 -11.42
N LEU A 15 3.87 14.19 -12.15
CA LEU A 15 3.57 12.78 -11.84
C LEU A 15 4.09 12.33 -10.47
N GLY A 16 5.24 12.83 -10.02
CA GLY A 16 5.76 12.52 -8.68
C GLY A 16 4.87 13.05 -7.56
N ALA A 17 4.28 14.24 -7.73
CA ALA A 17 3.29 14.78 -6.79
C ALA A 17 2.01 13.92 -6.81
N ARG A 18 1.54 13.53 -7.99
CA ARG A 18 0.40 12.60 -8.12
C ARG A 18 0.65 11.27 -7.41
N ASP A 19 1.84 10.70 -7.58
CA ASP A 19 2.19 9.39 -7.01
C ASP A 19 2.31 9.44 -5.48
N THR A 20 2.87 10.52 -4.93
CA THR A 20 2.90 10.71 -3.46
C THR A 20 1.50 10.91 -2.87
N LEU A 21 0.65 11.72 -3.52
CA LEU A 21 -0.72 11.96 -3.05
C LEU A 21 -1.59 10.69 -3.08
N ARG A 22 -1.55 9.92 -4.18
CA ARG A 22 -2.30 8.64 -4.27
C ARG A 22 -1.80 7.64 -3.23
N PHE A 23 -0.49 7.59 -3.02
CA PHE A 23 0.15 6.70 -2.06
C PHE A 23 -0.27 7.03 -0.62
N GLU A 24 -0.24 8.31 -0.23
CA GLU A 24 -0.66 8.76 1.10
C GLU A 24 -2.13 8.40 1.38
N ALA A 25 -2.98 8.48 0.37
CA ALA A 25 -4.39 8.09 0.42
C ALA A 25 -4.66 6.58 0.25
N ARG A 26 -3.61 5.74 0.11
CA ARG A 26 -3.70 4.29 -0.15
C ARG A 26 -4.54 3.94 -1.39
N LEU A 27 -4.42 4.75 -2.44
CA LEU A 27 -5.00 4.43 -3.73
C LEU A 27 -4.03 3.53 -4.53
N PRO A 28 -4.50 2.38 -5.03
CA PRO A 28 -3.63 1.42 -5.69
C PRO A 28 -3.18 1.93 -7.06
N LEU A 29 -1.97 1.55 -7.47
CA LEU A 29 -1.48 1.73 -8.83
C LEU A 29 -1.38 0.37 -9.54
N TYR A 30 -1.97 0.25 -10.74
CA TYR A 30 -1.84 -0.96 -11.55
C TYR A 30 -0.38 -1.14 -11.98
N GLY A 31 0.14 -2.36 -11.83
CA GLY A 31 1.56 -2.70 -11.91
C GLY A 31 2.29 -2.70 -10.55
N GLN A 32 1.63 -2.26 -9.46
CA GLN A 32 2.17 -2.30 -8.10
C GLN A 32 1.20 -3.02 -7.16
N GLU A 33 0.19 -2.33 -6.65
CA GLU A 33 -0.80 -2.91 -5.74
C GLU A 33 -1.89 -3.73 -6.46
N LEU A 34 -1.98 -3.59 -7.78
CA LEU A 34 -2.92 -4.32 -8.64
C LEU A 34 -2.18 -4.91 -9.84
N SER A 35 -2.46 -6.16 -10.14
CA SER A 35 -1.99 -6.84 -11.35
C SER A 35 -2.86 -8.09 -11.57
N GLU A 36 -2.61 -8.81 -12.66
CA GLU A 36 -3.26 -10.11 -12.92
C GLU A 36 -2.99 -11.14 -11.80
N ALA A 37 -1.89 -10.97 -11.05
CA ALA A 37 -1.49 -11.86 -9.97
C ALA A 37 -2.02 -11.43 -8.59
N VAL A 38 -2.75 -10.32 -8.48
CA VAL A 38 -3.20 -9.76 -7.20
C VAL A 38 -4.72 -9.65 -7.19
N SER A 39 -5.37 -10.30 -6.23
CA SER A 39 -6.83 -10.17 -6.10
C SER A 39 -7.23 -8.84 -5.44
N PRO A 40 -8.41 -8.28 -5.78
CA PRO A 40 -8.94 -7.11 -5.10
C PRO A 40 -9.07 -7.28 -3.57
N LEU A 41 -9.28 -8.50 -3.09
CA LEU A 41 -9.38 -8.77 -1.65
C LEU A 41 -8.00 -8.68 -0.98
N GLU A 42 -6.95 -9.22 -1.61
CA GLU A 42 -5.57 -9.08 -1.13
C GLU A 42 -5.15 -7.60 -1.06
N ALA A 43 -5.53 -6.82 -2.07
CA ALA A 43 -5.26 -5.37 -2.15
C ALA A 43 -6.10 -4.52 -1.18
N GLY A 44 -7.00 -5.11 -0.39
CA GLY A 44 -7.86 -4.39 0.56
C GLY A 44 -9.02 -3.63 -0.10
N LEU A 45 -9.37 -3.97 -1.34
CA LEU A 45 -10.43 -3.32 -2.13
C LEU A 45 -11.77 -4.06 -2.03
N SER A 46 -12.03 -4.74 -0.92
CA SER A 46 -13.28 -5.48 -0.68
C SER A 46 -14.52 -4.58 -0.80
N PHE A 47 -14.39 -3.28 -0.51
CA PHE A 47 -15.48 -2.30 -0.65
C PHE A 47 -15.97 -2.11 -2.09
N CYS A 48 -15.12 -2.39 -3.09
CA CYS A 48 -15.48 -2.35 -4.51
C CYS A 48 -16.04 -3.69 -5.05
N VAL A 49 -15.99 -4.77 -4.26
CA VAL A 49 -16.40 -6.12 -4.71
C VAL A 49 -17.76 -6.48 -4.14
N LYS A 50 -18.78 -6.51 -5.00
CA LYS A 50 -20.15 -6.91 -4.65
C LYS A 50 -20.34 -8.43 -4.79
N LEU A 51 -19.88 -9.18 -3.78
CA LEU A 51 -19.95 -10.65 -3.76
C LEU A 51 -21.38 -11.21 -3.75
N ASP A 52 -22.34 -10.39 -3.35
CA ASP A 52 -23.78 -10.66 -3.36
C ASP A 52 -24.41 -10.60 -4.76
N LYS A 53 -23.78 -9.91 -5.72
CA LYS A 53 -24.24 -9.90 -7.11
C LYS A 53 -24.29 -11.32 -7.68
N GLU A 54 -25.36 -11.67 -8.39
CA GLU A 54 -25.59 -13.04 -8.88
C GLU A 54 -24.39 -13.60 -9.67
N ARG A 55 -23.88 -12.87 -10.67
CA ARG A 55 -22.76 -13.30 -11.52
C ARG A 55 -21.82 -12.14 -11.90
N PHE A 56 -20.52 -12.44 -11.92
CA PHE A 56 -19.46 -11.65 -12.54
C PHE A 56 -18.19 -12.51 -12.69
N ILE A 57 -17.27 -12.13 -13.58
CA ILE A 57 -16.03 -12.87 -13.84
C ILE A 57 -15.15 -12.87 -12.58
N GLY A 58 -14.74 -14.05 -12.12
CA GLY A 58 -13.90 -14.23 -10.93
C GLY A 58 -14.64 -14.33 -9.59
N LYS A 59 -15.99 -14.30 -9.59
CA LYS A 59 -16.80 -14.37 -8.35
C LYS A 59 -16.46 -15.58 -7.47
N GLU A 60 -16.39 -16.78 -8.05
CA GLU A 60 -16.16 -18.02 -7.30
C GLU A 60 -14.81 -18.00 -6.58
N THR A 61 -13.75 -17.55 -7.27
CA THR A 61 -12.41 -17.39 -6.69
C THR A 61 -12.42 -16.41 -5.51
N LEU A 62 -13.09 -15.27 -5.63
CA LEU A 62 -13.16 -14.28 -4.55
C LEU A 62 -14.01 -14.76 -3.36
N LEU A 63 -15.07 -15.54 -3.61
CA LEU A 63 -15.85 -16.18 -2.55
C LEU A 63 -14.99 -17.19 -1.78
N LYS A 64 -14.22 -18.02 -2.49
CA LYS A 64 -13.29 -18.97 -1.89
C LYS A 64 -12.25 -18.26 -1.03
N GLN A 65 -11.62 -17.20 -1.54
CA GLN A 65 -10.68 -16.37 -0.77
C GLN A 65 -11.30 -15.77 0.49
N LYS A 66 -12.57 -15.35 0.44
CA LYS A 66 -13.28 -14.83 1.61
C LYS A 66 -13.56 -15.91 2.66
N GLN A 67 -13.86 -17.14 2.23
CA GLN A 67 -14.15 -18.26 3.12
C GLN A 67 -12.87 -18.85 3.76
N GLU A 68 -11.84 -19.08 2.96
CA GLU A 68 -10.57 -19.69 3.42
C GLU A 68 -9.65 -18.68 4.11
N GLY A 69 -9.85 -17.39 3.86
CA GLY A 69 -8.97 -16.33 4.29
C GLY A 69 -7.83 -16.07 3.29
N LEU A 70 -7.27 -14.87 3.37
CA LEU A 70 -6.19 -14.43 2.48
C LEU A 70 -4.85 -14.95 2.98
N ARG A 71 -3.99 -15.45 2.08
CA ARG A 71 -2.62 -15.86 2.41
C ARG A 71 -1.70 -14.67 2.66
N ARG A 72 -1.89 -13.60 1.87
CA ARG A 72 -1.17 -12.33 1.98
C ARG A 72 -2.13 -11.14 1.94
N ARG A 73 -1.70 -10.00 2.46
CA ARG A 73 -2.48 -8.75 2.53
C ARG A 73 -1.61 -7.56 2.23
N LEU A 74 -2.19 -6.56 1.56
CA LEU A 74 -1.57 -5.26 1.39
C LEU A 74 -1.67 -4.46 2.69
N VAL A 75 -0.54 -4.07 3.27
CA VAL A 75 -0.47 -3.29 4.51
C VAL A 75 0.36 -2.02 4.33
N GLY A 76 0.19 -1.05 5.24
CA GLY A 76 1.09 0.09 5.36
C GLY A 76 2.29 -0.28 6.25
N ILE A 77 3.48 0.18 5.87
CA ILE A 77 4.70 0.03 6.64
C ILE A 77 5.38 1.38 6.83
N GLU A 78 6.10 1.52 7.94
CA GLU A 78 6.94 2.68 8.23
C GLU A 78 8.35 2.22 8.60
N MET A 79 9.37 2.85 8.03
CA MET A 79 10.75 2.59 8.41
C MET A 79 11.05 3.17 9.79
N ILE A 80 11.64 2.35 10.67
CA ILE A 80 12.18 2.78 11.97
C ILE A 80 13.62 3.28 11.78
N ASP A 81 14.42 2.50 11.04
CA ASP A 81 15.78 2.88 10.69
C ASP A 81 15.79 3.84 9.49
N ARG A 82 16.90 4.56 9.29
CA ARG A 82 17.08 5.46 8.15
C ARG A 82 17.13 4.67 6.85
N GLY A 83 16.03 4.69 6.10
CA GLY A 83 15.90 4.10 4.77
C GLY A 83 14.61 4.56 4.10
N ILE A 84 14.54 4.45 2.78
CA ILE A 84 13.32 4.70 2.00
C ILE A 84 12.92 3.38 1.36
N PRO A 85 11.76 2.79 1.72
CA PRO A 85 11.31 1.56 1.11
C PRO A 85 10.92 1.87 -0.35
N ARG A 86 11.23 0.96 -1.27
CA ARG A 86 10.92 1.11 -2.70
C ARG A 86 10.55 -0.25 -3.26
N THR A 87 9.76 -0.25 -4.32
CA THR A 87 9.53 -1.46 -5.09
C THR A 87 10.82 -1.91 -5.80
N PRO A 88 11.13 -3.21 -5.88
CA PRO A 88 10.43 -4.37 -5.31
C PRO A 88 11.17 -4.96 -4.07
N TYR A 89 11.52 -4.14 -3.08
CA TYR A 89 12.30 -4.61 -1.93
C TYR A 89 11.59 -5.71 -1.13
N LYS A 90 12.36 -6.73 -0.73
CA LYS A 90 11.86 -7.85 0.06
C LYS A 90 11.67 -7.45 1.52
N VAL A 91 10.65 -8.04 2.14
CA VAL A 91 10.31 -7.84 3.54
C VAL A 91 10.53 -9.14 4.29
N TYR A 92 11.18 -9.05 5.44
CA TYR A 92 11.56 -10.16 6.30
C TYR A 92 10.96 -10.02 7.69
N ALA A 93 10.72 -11.16 8.32
CA ALA A 93 10.48 -11.30 9.75
C ALA A 93 10.98 -12.69 10.16
N ASP A 94 11.50 -12.83 11.38
CA ASP A 94 12.01 -14.11 11.91
C ASP A 94 13.03 -14.81 10.99
N GLY A 95 13.83 -14.03 10.25
CA GLY A 95 14.84 -14.55 9.31
C GLY A 95 14.28 -15.10 7.99
N GLN A 96 12.96 -15.05 7.76
CA GLN A 96 12.32 -15.52 6.53
C GLN A 96 11.77 -14.35 5.70
N CYS A 97 11.76 -14.51 4.38
CA CYS A 97 11.10 -13.57 3.47
C CYS A 97 9.59 -13.75 3.56
N ILE A 98 8.89 -12.73 4.05
CA ILE A 98 7.44 -12.74 4.31
C ILE A 98 6.64 -11.93 3.29
N GLY A 99 7.31 -11.24 2.37
CA GLY A 99 6.62 -10.34 1.45
C GLY A 99 7.53 -9.42 0.66
N GLU A 100 6.91 -8.40 0.08
CA GLU A 100 7.59 -7.39 -0.73
C GLU A 100 6.88 -6.04 -0.71
N VAL A 101 7.68 -4.98 -0.86
CA VAL A 101 7.22 -3.60 -0.99
C VAL A 101 6.71 -3.36 -2.41
N THR A 102 5.49 -2.84 -2.53
CA THR A 102 4.84 -2.50 -3.81
C THR A 102 4.97 -1.02 -4.16
N SER A 103 4.87 -0.15 -3.15
CA SER A 103 5.06 1.30 -3.25
C SER A 103 5.85 1.78 -2.05
N GLY A 104 6.69 2.78 -2.22
CA GLY A 104 7.32 3.42 -1.07
C GLY A 104 8.04 4.70 -1.43
N THR A 105 7.98 5.66 -0.51
CA THR A 105 8.52 7.00 -0.69
C THR A 105 8.68 7.72 0.64
N GLN A 106 9.36 8.85 0.60
CA GLN A 106 9.30 9.84 1.67
C GLN A 106 8.01 10.64 1.51
N SER A 107 7.07 10.50 2.45
CA SER A 107 5.80 11.25 2.42
C SER A 107 6.06 12.75 2.61
N PRO A 108 5.72 13.61 1.64
CA PRO A 108 5.86 15.06 1.78
C PRO A 108 4.96 15.62 2.89
N THR A 109 3.73 15.10 3.02
CA THR A 109 2.74 15.59 3.98
C THR A 109 3.11 15.20 5.41
N LEU A 110 3.49 13.95 5.63
CA LEU A 110 3.72 13.39 6.96
C LEU A 110 5.19 13.45 7.41
N LYS A 111 6.11 13.76 6.49
CA LYS A 111 7.57 13.78 6.71
C LYS A 111 8.10 12.46 7.26
N ARG A 112 7.48 11.34 6.88
CA ARG A 112 7.82 9.97 7.31
C ARG A 112 8.21 9.11 6.11
N SER A 113 9.07 8.12 6.34
CA SER A 113 9.44 7.13 5.34
C SER A 113 8.46 5.97 5.39
N LEU A 114 7.61 5.86 4.37
CA LEU A 114 6.43 5.00 4.36
C LEU A 114 6.44 4.10 3.12
N GLY A 115 5.82 2.93 3.23
CA GLY A 115 5.61 2.02 2.12
C GLY A 115 4.30 1.26 2.21
N LEU A 116 3.86 0.70 1.09
CA LEU A 116 2.86 -0.34 1.00
C LEU A 116 3.56 -1.65 0.67
N ALA A 117 3.15 -2.74 1.30
CA ALA A 117 3.75 -4.05 1.10
C ALA A 117 2.71 -5.16 1.14
N PHE A 118 2.87 -6.16 0.28
CA PHE A 118 2.18 -7.44 0.44
C PHE A 118 2.96 -8.28 1.43
N LEU A 119 2.36 -8.57 2.58
CA LEU A 119 2.92 -9.47 3.59
C LEU A 119 2.04 -10.70 3.75
N ASP A 120 2.65 -11.82 4.11
CA ASP A 120 1.96 -12.97 4.68
C ASP A 120 0.98 -12.51 5.78
N SER A 121 -0.27 -12.99 5.74
CA SER A 121 -1.35 -12.51 6.62
C SER A 121 -1.04 -12.63 8.11
N ARG A 122 -0.17 -13.57 8.49
CA ARG A 122 0.30 -13.78 9.86
C ARG A 122 1.11 -12.59 10.40
N TYR A 123 1.75 -11.82 9.51
CA TYR A 123 2.58 -10.66 9.81
C TYR A 123 1.90 -9.32 9.50
N ALA A 124 0.63 -9.36 9.09
CA ALA A 124 -0.10 -8.17 8.61
C ALA A 124 -0.75 -7.32 9.71
N ASN A 125 -0.60 -7.69 10.99
CA ASN A 125 -1.18 -6.96 12.12
C ASN A 125 -0.44 -5.64 12.37
N ILE A 126 -1.17 -4.58 12.72
CA ILE A 126 -0.60 -3.28 13.10
C ILE A 126 0.35 -3.46 14.30
N GLY A 127 1.50 -2.81 14.25
CA GLY A 127 2.55 -2.89 15.28
C GLY A 127 3.54 -4.04 15.10
N THR A 128 3.28 -4.96 14.16
CA THR A 128 4.25 -6.03 13.82
C THR A 128 5.57 -5.41 13.36
N LYS A 129 6.67 -5.82 13.99
CA LYS A 129 8.03 -5.44 13.58
C LYS A 129 8.48 -6.32 12.42
N ILE A 130 9.07 -5.69 11.41
CA ILE A 130 9.53 -6.33 10.18
C ILE A 130 10.85 -5.69 9.76
N GLU A 131 11.50 -6.26 8.77
CA GLU A 131 12.72 -5.71 8.19
C GLU A 131 12.56 -5.59 6.67
N VAL A 132 12.98 -4.46 6.11
CA VAL A 132 12.98 -4.24 4.66
C VAL A 132 14.41 -4.32 4.17
N GLU A 133 14.66 -5.16 3.17
CA GLU A 133 15.98 -5.28 2.57
C GLU A 133 16.23 -4.11 1.61
N ILE A 134 17.12 -3.21 2.01
CA ILE A 134 17.51 -2.02 1.25
C ILE A 134 19.00 -2.11 0.96
N ARG A 135 19.34 -2.31 -0.32
CA ARG A 135 20.74 -2.39 -0.81
C ARG A 135 21.57 -3.44 -0.03
N GLY A 136 20.98 -4.62 0.19
CA GLY A 136 21.62 -5.74 0.88
C GLY A 136 21.69 -5.63 2.40
N LYS A 137 21.00 -4.64 3.00
CA LYS A 137 20.88 -4.50 4.45
C LYS A 137 19.42 -4.61 4.86
N GLN A 138 19.13 -5.42 5.87
CA GLN A 138 17.82 -5.49 6.51
C GLN A 138 17.68 -4.34 7.50
N LEU A 139 16.76 -3.42 7.20
CA LEU A 139 16.48 -2.23 8.01
C LEU A 139 15.13 -2.36 8.70
N ARG A 140 15.05 -2.02 9.99
CA ARG A 140 13.83 -2.21 10.77
C ARG A 140 12.71 -1.29 10.29
N ALA A 141 11.52 -1.85 10.26
CA ALA A 141 10.27 -1.19 9.96
C ALA A 141 9.16 -1.78 10.85
N GLN A 142 7.98 -1.17 10.78
CA GLN A 142 6.79 -1.65 11.47
C GLN A 142 5.56 -1.53 10.59
N VAL A 143 4.60 -2.43 10.78
CA VAL A 143 3.28 -2.33 10.15
C VAL A 143 2.49 -1.23 10.84
N VAL A 144 1.94 -0.30 10.06
CA VAL A 144 1.19 0.87 10.55
C VAL A 144 -0.20 0.95 9.90
N PRO A 145 -1.15 1.67 10.50
CA PRO A 145 -2.44 1.92 9.88
C PRO A 145 -2.29 2.62 8.51
N SER A 146 -3.11 2.21 7.54
CA SER A 146 -3.25 2.90 6.25
C SER A 146 -4.72 3.00 5.83
N PRO A 147 -5.18 4.10 5.21
CA PRO A 147 -4.39 5.16 4.56
C PRO A 147 -3.58 6.02 5.53
N PHE A 148 -2.44 6.52 5.07
CA PHE A 148 -1.52 7.32 5.88
C PHE A 148 -2.04 8.75 6.09
N TYR A 149 -2.76 9.26 5.10
CA TYR A 149 -3.47 10.52 5.15
C TYR A 149 -4.96 10.29 4.93
N LYS A 150 -5.78 10.82 5.84
CA LYS A 150 -7.22 10.92 5.67
C LYS A 150 -7.63 12.34 6.05
N ARG A 151 -8.38 12.99 5.17
CA ARG A 151 -8.97 14.30 5.51
C ARG A 151 -10.01 14.09 6.61
N THR A 152 -9.79 14.68 7.77
CA THR A 152 -10.82 14.79 8.81
C THR A 152 -11.92 15.69 8.25
N GLN A 153 -13.13 15.17 8.11
CA GLN A 153 -14.29 16.01 7.81
C GLN A 153 -14.55 16.84 9.07
N LYS A 154 -14.55 18.16 8.93
CA LYS A 154 -15.10 19.08 9.94
C LYS A 154 -16.60 19.16 9.75
#